data_AF-A0A8E8EZ08-F1
#
_entry.id   AF-A0A8E8EZ08-F1
#
_cell.length_a   1.000
_cell.length_b   1.000
_cell.length_c   1.000
_cell.angle_alpha   90.00
_cell.angle_beta   90.00
_cell.angle_gamma   90.00
#
_symmetry.space_group_name_H-M   'P 1'
#
loop_
_entity.id
_entity.type
_entity.pdbx_description
1 polymer ?
#
loop_
_entity_poly.entity_id
_entity_poly.type
_entity_poly.pdbx_seq_one_letter_code
_entity_poly.pdbx_strand_id
1 'polypeptide(L)'
;MSGYRLTTVETVRERGSWAFTAREGDADREVFLVPCADEPDGRVDGDGSDGDQPVRAWINRCTHEDQRLHREGVGAVTRGGSVVCPKHGSAFDACEGSCDNGEAAGTTLRSIDLDVRDGAVFLTDDDLTYLYEGLPDDDGDDDGPSSSSHLTF
;
A
#
# COMPACT_ATOMS: atom_id res chain seq x y z
N MET A 1 13.69 -0.69 -20.78
CA MET A 1 12.51 -1.01 -19.96
C MET A 1 11.65 0.24 -19.85
N SER A 2 10.48 0.27 -20.51
CA SER A 2 9.53 1.39 -20.41
C SER A 2 8.46 1.03 -19.39
N GLY A 3 8.60 1.54 -18.17
CA GLY A 3 7.53 1.45 -17.17
C GLY A 3 6.45 2.49 -17.41
N TYR A 4 5.26 2.30 -16.86
CA TYR A 4 4.21 3.31 -16.87
C TYR A 4 4.49 4.35 -15.78
N ARG A 5 4.53 5.64 -16.14
CA ARG A 5 4.77 6.70 -15.15
C ARG A 5 3.53 6.89 -14.26
N LEU A 6 3.66 6.61 -12.97
CA LEU A 6 2.59 6.70 -11.98
C LEU A 6 2.48 8.13 -11.40
N THR A 7 3.50 8.53 -10.64
CA THR A 7 3.50 9.74 -9.81
C THR A 7 4.94 10.17 -9.50
N THR A 8 5.17 11.02 -8.50
CA THR A 8 6.51 11.36 -7.98
C THR A 8 6.70 10.92 -6.54
N VAL A 9 7.95 10.69 -6.15
CA VAL A 9 8.35 10.40 -4.75
C VAL A 9 7.87 11.51 -3.83
N GLU A 10 8.00 12.77 -4.26
CA GLU A 10 7.51 13.94 -3.53
C GLU A 10 6.00 13.85 -3.26
N THR A 11 5.19 13.51 -4.28
CA THR A 11 3.74 13.37 -4.12
C THR A 11 3.38 12.29 -3.10
N VAL A 12 4.06 11.14 -3.14
CA VAL A 12 3.83 10.04 -2.18
C VAL A 12 4.20 10.48 -0.76
N ARG A 13 5.29 11.22 -0.58
CA ARG A 13 5.72 11.75 0.72
C ARG A 13 4.77 12.82 1.26
N GLU A 14 4.35 13.76 0.43
CA GLU A 14 3.42 14.84 0.82
C GLU A 14 2.05 14.30 1.21
N ARG A 15 1.53 13.30 0.48
CA ARG A 15 0.24 12.66 0.78
C ARG A 15 0.35 11.58 1.86
N GLY A 16 1.55 11.14 2.20
CA GLY A 16 1.82 9.99 3.08
C GLY A 16 1.53 8.61 2.44
N SER A 17 0.68 8.57 1.41
CA SER A 17 0.46 7.41 0.54
C SER A 17 -0.25 7.83 -0.75
N TRP A 18 -0.18 7.01 -1.79
CA TRP A 18 -0.85 7.25 -3.07
C TRP A 18 -1.33 5.93 -3.66
N ALA A 19 -2.54 5.87 -4.23
CA ALA A 19 -3.10 4.62 -4.72
C ALA A 19 -3.48 4.68 -6.19
N PHE A 20 -3.53 3.50 -6.82
CA PHE A 20 -4.01 3.30 -8.17
C PHE A 20 -4.64 1.93 -8.34
N THR A 21 -5.40 1.80 -9.41
CA THR A 21 -5.97 0.54 -9.87
C THR A 21 -5.24 0.07 -11.12
N ALA A 22 -4.90 -1.22 -11.14
CA ALA A 22 -4.26 -1.91 -12.25
C ALA A 22 -4.97 -3.21 -12.59
N ARG A 23 -4.78 -3.70 -13.81
CA ARG A 23 -5.26 -5.00 -14.28
C ARG A 23 -4.15 -6.03 -14.11
N GLU A 24 -4.47 -7.17 -13.50
CA GLU A 24 -3.67 -8.39 -13.44
C GLU A 24 -4.45 -9.53 -14.09
N GLY A 25 -4.02 -10.00 -15.27
CA GLY A 25 -4.82 -10.94 -16.06
C GLY A 25 -6.22 -10.38 -16.33
N ASP A 26 -7.26 -11.05 -15.80
CA ASP A 26 -8.65 -10.63 -15.94
C ASP A 26 -9.20 -9.82 -14.75
N ALA A 27 -8.42 -9.68 -13.66
CA ALA A 27 -8.87 -9.07 -12.41
C ALA A 27 -8.26 -7.69 -12.17
N ASP A 28 -9.05 -6.77 -11.60
CA ASP A 28 -8.54 -5.49 -11.12
C ASP A 28 -7.88 -5.65 -9.74
N ARG A 29 -6.76 -4.96 -9.56
CA ARG A 29 -5.95 -4.91 -8.35
C ARG A 29 -5.82 -3.48 -7.89
N GLU A 30 -6.08 -3.29 -6.61
CA GLU A 30 -5.81 -2.04 -5.91
C GLU A 30 -4.38 -2.09 -5.36
N VAL A 31 -3.59 -1.07 -5.68
CA VAL A 31 -2.20 -0.95 -5.25
C VAL A 31 -2.03 0.40 -4.57
N PHE A 32 -1.25 0.43 -3.49
CA PHE A 32 -0.87 1.68 -2.83
C PHE A 32 0.64 1.79 -2.69
N LEU A 33 1.12 3.02 -2.81
CA LEU A 33 2.49 3.45 -2.60
C LEU A 33 2.61 4.09 -1.24
N VAL A 34 3.68 3.80 -0.52
CA VAL A 34 4.06 4.45 0.74
C VAL A 34 5.53 4.88 0.71
N PRO A 35 5.89 5.98 1.40
CA PRO A 35 7.29 6.31 1.62
C PRO A 35 7.98 5.19 2.37
N CYS A 36 9.14 4.78 1.88
CA CYS A 36 10.10 4.01 2.66
C CYS A 36 11.18 4.98 3.16
N ALA A 37 11.53 4.87 4.43
CA ALA A 37 12.53 5.70 5.05
C ALA A 37 13.57 4.82 5.74
N ASP A 38 14.65 4.51 5.02
CA ASP A 38 15.91 4.19 5.66
C ASP A 38 16.53 5.53 6.12
N GLU A 39 16.28 5.86 7.39
CA GLU A 39 16.97 6.88 8.19
C GLU A 39 16.72 8.39 7.88
N PRO A 40 16.76 9.26 8.93
CA PRO A 40 16.40 10.68 8.87
C PRO A 40 17.39 11.59 8.11
N ASP A 41 18.50 11.04 7.59
CA ASP A 41 19.63 11.83 7.11
C ASP A 41 19.82 11.80 5.58
N GLY A 42 18.81 11.41 4.80
CA GLY A 42 18.72 11.76 3.37
C GLY A 42 19.90 11.37 2.47
N ARG A 43 20.75 10.42 2.88
CA ARG A 43 21.84 9.90 2.04
C ARG A 43 21.31 8.76 1.21
N VAL A 44 20.95 9.07 -0.03
CA VAL A 44 20.78 8.09 -1.11
C VAL A 44 22.18 7.74 -1.61
N ASP A 45 22.94 6.99 -0.80
CA ASP A 45 24.17 6.33 -1.24
C ASP A 45 23.84 4.85 -1.53
N GLY A 46 22.80 4.61 -2.32
CA GLY A 46 22.35 3.28 -2.72
C GLY A 46 22.78 2.92 -4.13
N ASP A 47 23.40 1.75 -4.27
CA ASP A 47 23.80 1.08 -5.53
C ASP A 47 22.59 0.61 -6.38
N GLY A 48 21.35 0.97 -6.01
CA GLY A 48 20.14 0.59 -6.74
C GLY A 48 19.65 -0.83 -6.43
N SER A 49 20.12 -1.44 -5.34
CA SER A 49 19.49 -2.65 -4.79
C SER A 49 18.10 -2.31 -4.22
N ASP A 50 17.11 -3.16 -4.43
CA ASP A 50 15.68 -2.98 -4.06
C ASP A 50 15.41 -2.45 -2.63
N GLY A 51 16.37 -2.59 -1.71
CA GLY A 51 16.32 -2.01 -0.37
C GLY A 51 16.34 -0.48 -0.30
N ASP A 52 16.89 0.23 -1.29
CA ASP A 52 17.13 1.69 -1.21
C ASP A 52 16.03 2.56 -1.86
N GLN A 53 14.96 1.96 -2.41
CA GLN A 53 13.98 2.80 -3.10
C GLN A 53 13.21 3.70 -2.10
N PRO A 54 13.03 5.00 -2.38
CA PRO A 54 12.40 5.93 -1.44
C PRO A 54 10.89 5.73 -1.26
N VAL A 55 10.29 4.83 -2.04
CA VAL A 55 8.89 4.43 -2.00
C VAL A 55 8.78 2.92 -2.23
N ARG A 56 7.74 2.29 -1.67
CA ARG A 56 7.36 0.90 -1.95
C ARG A 56 5.91 0.85 -2.40
N ALA A 57 5.57 -0.17 -3.19
CA ALA A 57 4.19 -0.44 -3.57
C ALA A 57 3.74 -1.83 -3.13
N TRP A 58 2.49 -1.90 -2.69
CA TRP A 58 1.90 -3.11 -2.12
C TRP A 58 0.47 -3.29 -2.64
N ILE A 59 0.04 -4.54 -2.79
CA ILE A 59 -1.40 -4.85 -2.95
C ILE A 59 -2.15 -4.30 -1.74
N ASN A 60 -3.25 -3.57 -1.99
CA ASN A 60 -4.04 -2.88 -0.97
C ASN A 60 -4.97 -3.84 -0.19
N ARG A 61 -4.44 -4.95 0.32
CA ARG A 61 -5.19 -5.91 1.13
C ARG A 61 -4.34 -6.42 2.28
N CYS A 62 -4.92 -6.40 3.48
CA CYS A 62 -4.36 -7.08 4.62
C CYS A 62 -4.25 -8.59 4.33
N THR A 63 -3.18 -9.21 4.79
CA THR A 63 -2.94 -10.66 4.62
C THR A 63 -3.77 -11.53 5.55
N HIS A 64 -4.38 -10.94 6.60
CA HIS A 64 -5.29 -11.64 7.50
C HIS A 64 -6.70 -11.82 6.89
N GLU A 65 -7.29 -10.73 6.40
CA GLU A 65 -8.63 -10.67 5.81
C GLU A 65 -8.63 -9.64 4.68
N ASP A 66 -9.63 -9.70 3.79
CA ASP A 66 -9.78 -8.80 2.63
C ASP A 66 -10.13 -7.35 3.02
N GLN A 67 -9.24 -6.71 3.79
CA GLN A 67 -9.38 -5.37 4.34
C GLN A 67 -8.42 -4.43 3.62
N ARG A 68 -8.95 -3.33 3.07
CA ARG A 68 -8.17 -2.23 2.53
C ARG A 68 -7.26 -1.59 3.59
N LEU A 69 -6.00 -1.36 3.25
CA LEU A 69 -5.00 -0.68 4.08
C LEU A 69 -4.94 0.82 3.78
N HIS A 70 -5.12 1.17 2.50
CA HIS A 70 -5.33 2.51 1.98
C HIS A 70 -6.80 2.68 1.61
N ARG A 71 -7.40 3.83 1.98
CA ARG A 71 -8.77 4.21 1.59
C ARG A 71 -8.77 5.58 0.93
N GLU A 72 -9.58 5.73 -0.11
CA GLU A 72 -9.79 7.04 -0.76
C GLU A 72 -10.18 8.11 0.26
N GLY A 73 -9.62 9.31 0.12
CA GLY A 73 -9.83 10.44 1.03
C GLY A 73 -9.17 10.33 2.41
N VAL A 74 -8.73 9.14 2.84
CA VAL A 74 -8.04 8.93 4.13
C VAL A 74 -6.55 8.63 3.95
N GLY A 75 -6.20 7.89 2.90
CA GLY A 75 -4.87 7.33 2.69
C GLY A 75 -4.63 6.06 3.52
N ALA A 76 -3.37 5.60 3.52
CA ALA A 76 -2.90 4.57 4.42
C ALA A 76 -2.57 5.18 5.79
N VAL A 77 -3.01 4.53 6.87
CA VAL A 77 -2.65 4.94 8.23
C VAL A 77 -1.25 4.42 8.52
N THR A 78 -0.31 5.32 8.81
CA THR A 78 1.07 4.94 9.14
C THR A 78 1.45 5.29 10.58
N ARG A 79 2.29 4.45 11.20
CA ARG A 79 2.82 4.67 12.53
C ARG A 79 4.20 4.05 12.64
N GLY A 80 5.21 4.88 12.94
CA GLY A 80 6.58 4.41 13.21
C GLY A 80 7.21 3.65 12.04
N GLY A 81 6.94 4.07 10.80
CA GLY A 81 7.45 3.39 9.61
C GLY A 81 6.59 2.21 9.13
N SER A 82 5.50 1.88 9.83
CA SER A 82 4.61 0.77 9.44
C SER A 82 3.25 1.27 8.96
N VAL A 83 2.61 0.53 8.04
CA VAL A 83 1.23 0.68 7.61
C VAL A 83 0.32 -0.13 8.53
N VAL A 84 -0.64 0.53 9.17
CA VAL A 84 -1.53 -0.07 10.15
C VAL A 84 -2.86 -0.46 9.50
N CYS A 85 -3.22 -1.73 9.59
CA CYS A 85 -4.53 -2.22 9.20
C CYS A 85 -5.62 -1.60 10.11
N PRO A 86 -6.62 -0.90 9.54
CA PRO A 86 -7.60 -0.15 10.33
C PRO A 86 -8.58 -1.03 11.12
N LYS A 87 -8.68 -2.33 10.79
CA LYS A 87 -9.65 -3.24 11.40
C LYS A 87 -9.15 -3.80 12.74
N HIS A 88 -8.00 -4.46 12.75
CA HIS A 88 -7.47 -5.16 13.93
C HIS A 88 -6.08 -4.66 14.38
N GLY A 89 -5.48 -3.69 13.68
CA GLY A 89 -4.25 -3.04 14.12
C GLY A 89 -2.95 -3.79 13.84
N SER A 90 -2.97 -4.86 13.03
CA SER A 90 -1.73 -5.41 12.44
C SER A 90 -0.97 -4.31 11.70
N ALA A 91 0.34 -4.28 11.86
CA ALA A 91 1.22 -3.25 11.31
C ALA A 91 2.28 -3.90 10.42
N PHE A 92 2.29 -3.48 9.15
CA PHE A 92 3.22 -3.97 8.14
C PHE A 92 4.34 -2.95 7.99
N ASP A 93 5.59 -3.37 8.03
CA ASP A 93 6.72 -2.49 7.72
C ASP A 93 6.55 -1.85 6.33
N ALA A 94 6.73 -0.54 6.19
CA ALA A 94 6.49 0.14 4.92
C ALA A 94 7.56 -0.18 3.86
N CYS A 95 8.77 -0.53 4.29
CA CYS A 95 9.93 -0.82 3.44
C CYS A 95 10.00 -2.30 3.06
N GLU A 96 9.63 -3.20 3.97
CA GLU A 96 9.75 -4.66 3.81
C GLU A 96 8.39 -5.36 3.64
N GLY A 97 7.30 -4.74 4.07
CA GLY A 97 5.95 -5.32 4.01
C GLY A 97 5.69 -6.42 5.05
N SER A 98 6.67 -6.78 5.88
CA SER A 98 6.57 -7.81 6.92
C SER A 98 5.69 -7.35 8.09
N CYS A 99 4.96 -8.27 8.70
CA CYS A 99 4.12 -8.00 9.88
C CYS A 99 4.50 -8.92 11.03
N ASP A 100 4.88 -8.32 12.17
CA ASP A 100 5.31 -9.06 13.36
C ASP A 100 4.29 -8.99 14.52
N ASN A 101 3.15 -8.31 14.31
CA ASN A 101 2.13 -8.14 15.34
C ASN A 101 0.70 -8.45 14.86
N GLY A 102 -0.20 -8.63 15.83
CA GLY A 102 -1.62 -8.81 15.57
C GLY A 102 -1.95 -10.08 14.79
N GLU A 103 -3.14 -10.12 14.21
CA GLU A 103 -3.69 -11.30 13.52
C GLU A 103 -3.01 -11.59 12.18
N ALA A 104 -2.16 -10.69 11.69
CA ALA A 104 -1.37 -10.89 10.47
C ALA A 104 0.10 -11.24 10.75
N ALA A 105 0.48 -11.48 12.01
CA ALA A 105 1.86 -11.76 12.39
C ALA A 105 2.43 -12.97 11.61
N GLY A 106 3.66 -12.83 11.12
CA GLY A 106 4.37 -13.85 10.33
C GLY A 106 4.01 -13.86 8.84
N THR A 107 3.31 -12.83 8.35
CA THR A 107 2.99 -12.67 6.93
C THR A 107 3.65 -11.41 6.34
N THR A 108 3.68 -11.33 5.01
CA THR A 108 4.26 -10.20 4.28
C THR A 108 3.29 -9.73 3.20
N LEU A 109 3.16 -8.42 3.02
CA LEU A 109 2.41 -7.84 1.91
C LEU A 109 3.00 -8.27 0.57
N ARG A 110 2.14 -8.44 -0.44
CA ARG A 110 2.62 -8.67 -1.80
C ARG A 110 3.17 -7.37 -2.39
N SER A 111 4.46 -7.37 -2.70
CA SER A 111 5.17 -6.27 -3.35
C SER A 111 4.75 -6.12 -4.81
N ILE A 112 4.78 -4.88 -5.30
CA ILE A 112 4.66 -4.52 -6.71
C ILE A 112 5.95 -3.87 -7.16
N ASP A 113 6.50 -4.35 -8.28
CA ASP A 113 7.79 -3.87 -8.78
C ASP A 113 7.67 -2.44 -9.34
N LEU A 114 8.52 -1.55 -8.82
CA LEU A 114 8.62 -0.16 -9.23
C LEU A 114 10.05 0.19 -9.63
N ASP A 115 10.19 1.28 -10.38
CA ASP A 115 11.46 1.95 -10.57
C ASP A 115 11.32 3.46 -10.32
N VAL A 116 12.37 4.09 -9.80
CA VAL A 116 12.41 5.53 -9.51
C VAL A 116 13.53 6.16 -10.32
N ARG A 117 13.15 7.09 -11.21
CA ARG A 117 14.09 7.80 -12.09
C ARG A 117 13.85 9.28 -11.97
N ASP A 118 14.87 10.03 -11.57
CA ASP A 118 14.79 11.49 -11.40
C ASP A 118 13.59 11.93 -10.53
N GLY A 119 13.27 11.15 -9.48
CA GLY A 119 12.15 11.39 -8.57
C GLY A 119 10.77 11.04 -9.11
N ALA A 120 10.64 10.62 -10.37
CA ALA A 120 9.41 10.05 -10.92
C ALA A 120 9.35 8.54 -10.65
N VAL A 121 8.16 8.06 -10.28
CA VAL A 121 7.89 6.66 -9.98
C VAL A 121 7.24 6.00 -11.18
N PHE A 122 7.74 4.82 -11.56
CA PHE A 122 7.27 4.04 -12.69
C PHE A 122 6.83 2.65 -12.20
N LEU A 123 5.68 2.19 -12.67
CA LEU A 123 5.29 0.79 -12.59
C LEU A 123 6.13 -0.03 -13.56
N THR A 124 6.84 -1.02 -13.06
CA THR A 124 7.69 -1.93 -13.84
C THR A 124 7.34 -3.40 -13.68
N ASP A 125 6.39 -3.72 -12.81
CA ASP A 125 5.80 -5.06 -12.69
C ASP A 125 5.13 -5.48 -14.00
N ASP A 126 5.67 -6.51 -14.63
CA ASP A 126 5.22 -7.01 -15.94
C ASP A 126 3.85 -7.71 -15.87
N ASP A 127 3.40 -8.12 -14.67
CA ASP A 127 2.09 -8.75 -14.48
C ASP A 127 0.95 -7.72 -14.36
N LEU A 128 1.29 -6.44 -14.20
CA LEU A 128 0.33 -5.36 -14.01
C LEU A 128 0.27 -4.37 -15.17
N THR A 129 -0.96 -4.07 -15.59
CA THR A 129 -1.25 -2.96 -16.50
C THR A 129 -1.98 -1.85 -15.74
N TYR A 130 -1.37 -0.67 -15.64
CA TYR A 130 -2.02 0.50 -15.02
C TYR A 130 -3.36 0.83 -15.70
N LEU A 131 -4.39 1.16 -14.89
CA LEU A 131 -5.69 1.62 -15.38
C LEU A 131 -5.92 3.10 -15.05
N TYR A 132 -6.01 3.45 -13.77
CA TYR A 132 -6.29 4.81 -13.31
C TYR A 132 -5.79 5.07 -11.88
N GLU A 133 -5.60 6.35 -11.53
CA GLU A 133 -5.26 6.80 -10.17
C GLU A 133 -6.48 6.65 -9.26
N GLY A 134 -6.24 6.18 -8.04
CA GLY A 134 -7.26 5.93 -7.03
C GLY A 134 -7.82 4.50 -7.03
N LEU A 135 -8.77 4.28 -6.14
CA LEU A 135 -9.49 3.02 -5.95
C LEU A 135 -10.90 3.07 -6.56
N PRO A 136 -11.51 1.92 -6.90
CA PRO A 136 -12.92 1.89 -7.27
C PRO A 136 -13.78 2.34 -6.08
N ASP A 137 -14.91 3.00 -6.39
CA ASP A 137 -15.89 3.46 -5.41
C ASP A 137 -16.31 2.30 -4.48
N ASP A 138 -16.34 2.58 -3.18
CA ASP A 138 -16.72 1.63 -2.14
C ASP A 138 -18.25 1.51 -2.12
N ASP A 139 -18.81 0.80 -3.10
CA ASP A 139 -20.24 0.44 -3.10
C ASP A 139 -20.50 -0.71 -2.10
N GLY A 140 -20.13 -0.52 -0.81
CA GLY A 140 -20.86 -1.10 0.32
C GLY A 140 -20.45 -2.46 0.88
N ASP A 141 -19.16 -2.73 1.13
CA ASP A 141 -18.74 -3.88 1.96
C ASP A 141 -18.48 -3.51 3.44
N ASP A 142 -19.03 -2.38 3.90
CA ASP A 142 -19.28 -2.18 5.34
C ASP A 142 -20.54 -2.96 5.72
N ASP A 143 -20.41 -4.30 5.76
CA ASP A 143 -21.20 -5.14 6.65
C ASP A 143 -20.82 -4.74 8.09
N GLY A 144 -21.23 -3.53 8.47
CA GLY A 144 -21.14 -3.03 9.82
C GLY A 144 -21.81 -4.04 10.75
N PRO A 145 -21.31 -4.23 11.97
CA PRO A 145 -21.85 -5.25 12.86
C PRO A 145 -23.35 -5.01 13.04
N SER A 146 -24.15 -5.94 12.53
CA SER A 146 -25.55 -6.09 12.89
C SER A 146 -25.61 -6.20 14.41
N SER A 147 -25.88 -5.06 15.06
CA SER A 147 -26.10 -4.99 16.49
C SER A 147 -27.41 -5.68 16.77
N SER A 148 -27.37 -7.00 16.93
CA SER A 148 -28.50 -7.76 17.47
C SER A 148 -28.58 -7.50 18.97
N SER A 149 -29.19 -6.37 19.33
CA SER A 149 -29.61 -6.09 20.70
C SER A 149 -30.82 -6.96 21.03
N HIS A 150 -30.59 -8.23 21.35
CA HIS A 150 -31.54 -9.06 22.07
C HIS A 150 -31.44 -8.74 23.57
N LEU A 151 -32.22 -7.78 24.04
CA LEU A 151 -32.63 -7.70 25.44
C LEU A 151 -34.16 -7.67 25.48
N THR A 152 -34.74 -8.84 25.73
CA THR A 152 -36.13 -8.99 26.16
C THR A 152 -36.28 -8.45 27.58
N PHE A 153 -37.31 -7.63 27.81
CA PHE A 153 -37.85 -7.31 29.13
C PHE A 153 -39.23 -7.94 29.28
#